data_AF-A0A6N9GMJ7-F1
#
_entry.id   AF-A0A6N9GMJ7-F1
#
_cell.length_a   1.000
_cell.length_b   1.000
_cell.length_c   1.000
_cell.angle_alpha   90.00
_cell.angle_beta   90.00
_cell.angle_gamma   90.00
#
_symmetry.space_group_name_H-M   'P 1'
#
loop_
_entity.id
_entity.type
_entity.pdbx_description
1 polymer ?
#
loop_
_entity_poly.entity_id
_entity_poly.type
_entity_poly.pdbx_seq_one_letter_code
_entity_poly.pdbx_strand_id
1 'polypeptide(L)'
;MLDPEFLFRMSAQFKDELIRLSGKTSFNFVSGRVLKRIRMPLPDLETQQAITRDLTAEQSLVDANVSLIERMEGKIRDVMGRVWGES
;
A
#
# COMPACT_ATOMS: atom_id res chain seq x y z
N MET A 1 -4.69 18.97 13.41
CA MET A 1 -3.89 18.93 12.18
C MET A 1 -3.97 17.51 11.63
N LEU A 2 -3.99 17.32 10.31
CA LEU A 2 -4.15 16.01 9.68
C LEU A 2 -2.85 15.64 8.99
N ASP A 3 -2.33 14.44 9.25
CA ASP A 3 -1.17 13.89 8.56
C ASP A 3 -1.56 13.42 7.14
N PRO A 4 -0.94 13.95 6.06
CA PRO A 4 -1.30 13.59 4.69
C PRO A 4 -1.09 12.11 4.36
N GLU A 5 -0.03 11.50 4.90
CA GLU A 5 0.31 10.10 4.67
C GLU A 5 -0.70 9.17 5.36
N PHE A 6 -1.08 9.50 6.60
CA PHE A 6 -2.17 8.84 7.30
C PHE A 6 -3.48 8.92 6.50
N LEU A 7 -3.84 10.10 5.99
CA LEU A 7 -5.04 10.26 5.16
C LEU A 7 -4.96 9.39 3.90
N PHE A 8 -3.81 9.38 3.21
CA PHE A 8 -3.61 8.57 2.02
C PHE A 8 -3.79 7.08 2.31
N ARG A 9 -3.14 6.56 3.36
CA ARG A 9 -3.25 5.15 3.77
C ARG A 9 -4.65 4.78 4.24
N MET A 10 -5.31 5.67 4.98
CA MET A 10 -6.70 5.49 5.40
C MET A 10 -7.65 5.50 4.20
N SER A 11 -7.41 6.37 3.22
CA SER A 11 -8.28 6.48 2.04
C SER A 11 -8.29 5.22 1.19
N ALA A 12 -7.20 4.45 1.19
CA ALA A 12 -7.11 3.17 0.52
C ALA A 12 -8.12 2.14 1.07
N GLN A 13 -8.48 2.24 2.36
CA GLN A 13 -9.46 1.35 2.99
C GLN A 13 -10.90 1.63 2.55
N PHE A 14 -11.18 2.81 2.00
CA PHE A 14 -12.51 3.18 1.55
C PHE A 14 -12.83 2.73 0.13
N LYS A 15 -11.94 2.01 -0.56
CA LYS A 15 -12.18 1.58 -1.95
C LYS A 15 -13.51 0.85 -2.12
N ASP A 16 -13.81 -0.10 -1.25
CA ASP A 16 -15.06 -0.88 -1.33
C ASP A 16 -16.29 -0.03 -1.00
N GLU A 17 -16.16 0.88 -0.03
CA GLU A 17 -17.21 1.82 0.32
C GLU A 17 -17.47 2.82 -0.82
N LEU A 18 -16.43 3.28 -1.50
CA LEU A 18 -16.54 4.13 -2.68
C LEU A 18 -17.22 3.40 -3.83
N ILE A 19 -16.87 2.13 -4.09
CA ILE A 19 -17.54 1.30 -5.09
C ILE A 19 -19.02 1.12 -4.75
N ARG A 20 -19.34 0.89 -3.47
CA ARG A 20 -20.72 0.77 -2.98
C ARG A 20 -21.51 2.07 -3.20
N LEU A 21 -20.90 3.21 -2.91
CA LEU A 21 -21.50 4.54 -3.04
C LEU A 21 -21.58 5.04 -4.50
N SER A 22 -20.77 4.48 -5.38
CA SER A 22 -20.68 4.85 -6.81
C SER A 22 -21.89 4.42 -7.65
N GLY A 23 -22.80 3.61 -7.10
CA GLY A 23 -23.96 3.08 -7.82
C GLY A 23 -23.60 2.02 -8.87
N LYS A 24 -24.54 1.11 -9.18
CA LYS A 24 -24.32 -0.01 -10.15
C LYS A 24 -24.55 0.40 -11.62
N THR A 25 -24.25 1.65 -11.98
CA THR A 25 -24.43 2.17 -13.34
C THR A 25 -23.21 1.90 -14.23
N SER A 26 -23.35 1.99 -15.55
CA SER A 26 -22.23 1.79 -16.50
C SER A 26 -21.04 2.73 -16.28
N PHE A 27 -21.25 3.88 -15.62
CA PHE A 27 -20.20 4.77 -15.16
C PHE A 27 -20.16 4.75 -13.63
N ASN A 28 -19.03 4.33 -13.08
CA ASN A 28 -18.77 4.41 -11.66
C ASN A 28 -18.24 5.81 -11.33
N PHE A 29 -19.05 6.65 -10.67
CA PHE A 29 -18.66 7.98 -10.23
C PHE A 29 -19.13 8.30 -8.81
N VAL A 30 -18.23 8.84 -7.98
CA VAL A 30 -18.54 9.33 -6.63
C VAL A 30 -18.39 10.86 -6.60
N SER A 31 -19.50 11.57 -6.36
CA SER A 31 -19.45 13.04 -6.24
C SER A 31 -18.73 13.50 -4.97
N GLY A 32 -18.12 14.68 -5.00
CA GLY A 32 -17.47 15.26 -3.80
C GLY A 32 -18.41 15.46 -2.61
N ARG A 33 -19.72 15.63 -2.85
CA ARG A 33 -20.76 15.70 -1.79
C ARG A 33 -20.96 14.33 -1.11
N VAL A 34 -20.84 13.23 -1.85
CA VAL A 34 -20.89 11.87 -1.30
C VAL A 34 -19.60 11.57 -0.55
N LEU A 35 -18.44 11.94 -1.11
CA LEU A 35 -17.14 11.73 -0.48
C LEU A 35 -17.06 12.37 0.92
N LYS A 36 -17.53 13.62 1.08
CA LYS A 36 -17.56 14.33 2.37
C LYS A 36 -18.45 13.68 3.44
N ARG A 37 -19.30 12.72 3.08
CA ARG A 37 -20.18 12.00 4.02
C ARG A 37 -19.57 10.72 4.57
N ILE A 38 -18.43 10.28 4.03
CA ILE A 38 -17.72 9.11 4.52
C ILE A 38 -17.21 9.42 5.93
N ARG A 39 -17.59 8.60 6.90
CA ARG A 39 -17.08 8.70 8.26
C ARG A 39 -15.79 7.93 8.36
N MET A 40 -14.74 8.61 8.80
CA MET A 40 -13.44 8.00 9.06
C MET A 40 -13.02 8.24 10.51
N PRO A 41 -12.37 7.27 11.16
CA PRO A 41 -11.75 7.51 12.45
C PRO A 41 -10.62 8.51 12.28
N LEU A 42 -10.65 9.58 13.07
CA LEU A 42 -9.60 10.60 13.08
C LEU A 42 -8.99 10.68 14.48
N PRO A 43 -7.94 9.89 14.76
CA PRO A 43 -7.22 9.99 16.03
C PRO A 43 -6.44 11.31 16.12
N ASP A 44 -5.83 11.61 17.26
CA ASP A 44 -4.96 12.78 17.39
C ASP A 44 -3.72 12.71 16.47
N LEU A 45 -3.04 13.84 16.29
CA LEU A 45 -1.92 13.95 15.34
C LEU A 45 -0.75 13.03 15.72
N GLU A 46 -0.46 12.89 17.01
CA GLU A 46 0.63 12.05 17.52
C GLU A 46 0.37 10.58 17.16
N THR A 47 -0.86 10.13 17.38
CA THR A 47 -1.29 8.78 17.02
C THR A 47 -1.26 8.56 15.51
N GLN A 48 -1.69 9.55 14.71
CA GLN A 48 -1.59 9.47 13.24
C GLN A 48 -0.14 9.26 12.78
N GLN A 49 0.78 10.04 13.33
CA GLN A 49 2.21 9.98 13.00
C GLN A 49 2.85 8.66 13.47
N ALA A 50 2.50 8.19 14.67
CA ALA A 50 2.97 6.92 15.19
C ALA A 50 2.57 5.76 14.26
N ILE A 51 1.30 5.69 13.86
CA ILE A 51 0.79 4.68 12.92
C ILE A 51 1.57 4.73 11.59
N THR A 52 1.68 5.92 11.00
CA THR A 52 2.39 6.09 9.72
C THR A 52 3.86 5.67 9.83
N ARG A 53 4.54 6.05 10.90
CA ARG A 53 5.94 5.70 11.14
C ARG A 53 6.13 4.19 11.22
N ASP A 54 5.30 3.52 12.03
CA ASP A 54 5.43 2.09 12.26
C ASP A 54 5.16 1.31 10.96
N LEU A 55 4.11 1.67 10.22
CA LEU A 55 3.83 1.09 8.90
C LEU A 55 4.96 1.32 7.88
N THR A 56 5.58 2.50 7.90
CA THR A 56 6.67 2.83 6.97
C THR A 56 7.93 2.04 7.29
N ALA A 57 8.22 1.82 8.58
CA ALA A 57 9.33 0.99 9.02
C ALA A 57 9.12 -0.47 8.59
N GLU A 58 7.92 -1.01 8.77
CA GLU A 58 7.58 -2.37 8.32
C GLU A 58 7.69 -2.49 6.79
N GLN A 59 7.16 -1.53 6.03
CA GLN A 59 7.27 -1.55 4.56
C GLN A 59 8.73 -1.55 4.11
N SER A 60 9.58 -0.75 4.76
CA SER A 60 11.01 -0.69 4.44
C SER A 60 11.72 -2.02 4.65
N LEU A 61 11.33 -2.78 5.69
CA LEU A 61 11.85 -4.12 5.95
C LEU A 61 11.37 -5.14 4.91
N VAL A 62 10.10 -5.06 4.51
CA VAL A 62 9.55 -5.91 3.44
C VAL A 62 10.28 -5.65 2.12
N ASP A 63 10.46 -4.40 1.73
CA ASP A 63 11.12 -4.02 0.48
C ASP A 63 12.57 -4.51 0.44
N ALA A 64 13.30 -4.37 1.56
CA ALA A 64 14.66 -4.89 1.68
C ALA A 64 14.72 -6.42 1.50
N ASN A 65 13.74 -7.15 2.04
CA ASN A 65 13.66 -8.60 1.88
C ASN A 65 13.31 -9.01 0.45
N VAL A 66 12.41 -8.29 -0.23
CA VAL A 66 12.09 -8.51 -1.64
C VAL A 66 13.35 -8.36 -2.50
N SER A 67 14.11 -7.27 -2.31
CA SER A 67 15.39 -7.09 -3.00
C SER A 67 16.41 -8.18 -2.67
N LEU A 68 16.40 -8.71 -1.43
CA LEU A 68 17.27 -9.81 -1.06
C LEU A 68 16.91 -11.10 -1.81
N ILE A 69 15.62 -11.41 -1.92
CA ILE A 69 15.10 -12.58 -2.66
C ILE A 69 15.56 -12.49 -4.11
N GLU A 70 15.33 -11.36 -4.79
CA GLU A 70 15.72 -11.16 -6.20
C GLU A 70 17.23 -11.42 -6.41
N ARG A 71 18.06 -10.94 -5.47
CA ARG A 71 19.51 -11.18 -5.52
C ARG A 71 19.87 -12.64 -5.32
N MET A 72 19.18 -13.35 -4.42
CA MET A 72 19.44 -14.78 -4.18
C MET A 72 18.97 -15.63 -5.36
N GLU A 73 17.83 -15.31 -5.97
CA GLU A 73 17.37 -15.94 -7.20
C GLU A 73 18.37 -15.74 -8.35
N GLY A 74 18.95 -14.54 -8.48
CA GLY A 74 20.04 -14.27 -9.42
C GLY A 74 21.23 -15.20 -9.21
N LYS A 75 21.71 -15.32 -7.97
CA LYS A 75 22.82 -16.23 -7.63
C LYS A 75 22.49 -17.70 -7.91
N ILE A 76 21.27 -18.12 -7.62
CA ILE A 76 20.82 -19.49 -7.92
C ILE A 76 20.88 -19.72 -9.43
N ARG A 77 20.36 -18.81 -10.25
CA ARG A 77 20.45 -18.89 -11.72
C ARG A 77 21.89 -18.97 -12.21
N ASP A 78 22.79 -18.15 -11.65
CA ASP A 78 24.21 -18.18 -12.02
C ASP A 78 24.87 -19.53 -11.72
N VAL A 79 24.55 -20.12 -10.55
CA VAL A 79 25.05 -21.45 -10.16
C VAL A 79 24.49 -22.53 -11.08
N MET A 80 23.20 -22.45 -11.43
CA MET A 80 22.58 -23.37 -12.38
C MET A 80 23.24 -23.27 -13.77
N GLY A 81 23.47 -22.06 -14.31
CA GLY A 81 24.17 -21.89 -15.59
C GLY A 81 25.56 -22.55 -15.59
N ARG A 82 26.33 -22.38 -14.50
CA ARG A 82 27.64 -23.02 -14.33
C ARG A 82 27.57 -24.54 -14.30
N VAL A 83 26.61 -25.13 -13.59
CA VAL A 83 26.47 -26.60 -13.48
C VAL A 83 26.06 -27.21 -14.81
N TRP A 84 25.23 -26.52 -15.60
CA TRP A 84 24.77 -27.00 -16.91
C TRP A 84 25.70 -26.63 -18.08
N GLY A 85 26.81 -25.92 -17.84
CA GLY A 85 27.81 -25.63 -18.87
C GLY A 85 27.44 -24.50 -19.83
N GLU A 86 26.40 -23.72 -19.51
CA GLU A 86 26.08 -22.47 -20.18
C GLU A 86 27.02 -21.40 -19.63
N SER A 87 28.22 -21.30 -20.20
CA SER A 87 29.16 -20.18 -19.96
C SER A 87 28.88 -19.02 -20.88
#